data_AF-A0A946VSC8-F1
#
_entry.id   AF-A0A946VSC8-F1
#
_cell.length_a   1.000
_cell.length_b   1.000
_cell.length_c   1.000
_cell.angle_alpha   90.00
_cell.angle_beta   90.00
_cell.angle_gamma   90.00
#
_symmetry.space_group_name_H-M   'P 1'
#
loop_
_entity.id
_entity.type
_entity.pdbx_description
1 polymer ?
#
loop_
_entity_poly.entity_id
_entity_poly.type
_entity_poly.pdbx_seq_one_letter_code
_entity_poly.pdbx_strand_id
1 'polypeptide(L)'
;MAMLTAAATVLAVNQIFNLGFFINYVMLDSRYMYLVTGTMLSMVFITFPTTQKSLNHVPWYDIAIIAVIAVVFGYYAFYAERIVLEAWEYAAPPIGVWLALVTWAIVLEAGRRAGGWPIFVIVLVLSLYPMYSDRMPDVLAGIGMPVQDVAIFHILGAESLFGIPMQAFAQLVFGFLLFGVALQFTGGGPFFIHFAFALLGHLRGGPAKVAIFSSGLMGSMSGGPVTNVLTTGPLSIPAMQRIGFSRHYAAGVEASASTGGVLMPPIMGATAFVMASFLNVSYVTVAVAAIVPSVLYFFGLFMQIDAYAARNKLEGLPR
;
A
#
# COMPACT_ATOMS: atom_id res chain seq x y z
N MET A 1 5.56 9.00 15.51
CA MET A 1 5.50 7.80 14.65
C MET A 1 5.20 6.54 15.45
N ALA A 2 6.07 6.07 16.36
CA ALA A 2 5.89 4.81 17.09
C ALA A 2 4.52 4.66 17.78
N MET A 3 4.02 5.69 18.46
CA MET A 3 2.70 5.67 19.10
C MET A 3 1.55 5.48 18.10
N LEU A 4 1.60 6.16 16.95
CA LEU A 4 0.58 6.00 15.90
C LEU A 4 0.65 4.60 15.29
N THR A 5 1.86 4.06 15.09
CA THR A 5 2.03 2.71 14.55
C THR A 5 1.48 1.68 15.52
N ALA A 6 1.78 1.81 16.81
CA ALA A 6 1.19 0.98 17.84
C ALA A 6 -0.34 1.08 17.88
N ALA A 7 -0.90 2.30 17.78
CA ALA A 7 -2.34 2.52 17.74
C ALA A 7 -2.99 1.85 16.52
N ALA A 8 -2.45 2.05 15.31
CA ALA A 8 -2.94 1.41 14.10
C ALA A 8 -2.86 -0.13 14.17
N THR A 9 -1.76 -0.67 14.71
CA THR A 9 -1.59 -2.11 14.94
C THR A 9 -2.63 -2.64 15.93
N VAL A 10 -2.85 -1.97 17.05
CA VAL A 10 -3.85 -2.39 18.05
C VAL A 10 -5.26 -2.34 17.47
N LEU A 11 -5.60 -1.30 16.69
CA LEU A 11 -6.90 -1.19 16.02
C LEU A 11 -7.11 -2.34 15.03
N ALA A 12 -6.12 -2.64 14.19
CA ALA A 12 -6.21 -3.71 13.22
C ALA A 12 -6.31 -5.09 13.90
N VAL A 13 -5.51 -5.34 14.95
CA VAL A 13 -5.58 -6.58 15.72
C VAL A 13 -6.95 -6.72 16.38
N ASN A 14 -7.49 -5.65 16.97
CA ASN A 14 -8.83 -5.67 17.55
C ASN A 14 -9.91 -5.99 16.49
N GLN A 15 -9.82 -5.39 15.30
CA GLN A 15 -10.76 -5.63 14.21
C GLN A 15 -10.67 -7.07 13.67
N ILE A 16 -9.45 -7.56 13.42
CA ILE A 16 -9.21 -8.89 12.82
C ILE A 16 -9.61 -10.01 13.78
N PHE A 17 -9.23 -9.90 15.06
CA PHE A 17 -9.50 -10.94 16.05
C PHE A 17 -10.84 -10.75 16.78
N ASN A 18 -11.53 -9.64 16.53
CA ASN A 18 -12.74 -9.24 17.24
C ASN A 18 -12.59 -9.45 18.76
N LEU A 19 -11.59 -8.79 19.35
CA LEU A 19 -11.26 -8.92 20.78
C LEU A 19 -12.41 -8.48 21.70
N GLY A 20 -13.50 -7.94 21.13
CA GLY A 20 -14.79 -7.73 21.79
C GLY A 20 -15.34 -8.96 22.51
N PHE A 21 -14.91 -10.18 22.16
CA PHE A 21 -15.19 -11.39 22.96
C PHE A 21 -14.67 -11.30 24.42
N PHE A 22 -13.57 -10.56 24.66
CA PHE A 22 -12.99 -10.38 25.99
C PHE A 22 -13.47 -9.10 26.71
N ILE A 23 -13.96 -8.10 25.96
CA ILE A 23 -14.28 -6.75 26.48
C ILE A 23 -15.80 -6.46 26.44
N ASN A 24 -16.62 -7.37 25.91
CA ASN A 24 -18.08 -7.21 25.72
C ASN A 24 -18.48 -5.98 24.90
N TYR A 25 -17.61 -5.52 24.01
CA TYR A 25 -17.85 -4.38 23.13
C TYR A 25 -17.40 -4.70 21.71
N VAL A 26 -18.35 -4.73 20.77
CA VAL A 26 -18.06 -4.90 19.33
C VAL A 26 -18.00 -3.52 18.69
N MET A 27 -16.89 -3.24 18.00
CA MET A 27 -16.69 -1.97 17.33
C MET A 27 -17.44 -1.95 15.99
N LEU A 28 -18.14 -0.85 15.71
CA LEU A 28 -18.74 -0.63 14.40
C LEU A 28 -17.65 -0.49 13.33
N ASP A 29 -17.85 -1.10 12.16
CA ASP A 29 -16.88 -1.06 11.06
C ASP A 29 -16.54 0.38 10.63
N SER A 30 -17.54 1.25 10.52
CA SER A 30 -17.33 2.67 10.21
C SER A 30 -16.45 3.35 11.27
N ARG A 31 -16.62 3.01 12.56
CA ARG A 31 -15.79 3.56 13.64
C ARG A 31 -14.34 3.09 13.51
N TYR A 32 -14.13 1.82 13.21
CA TYR A 32 -12.80 1.28 12.93
C TYR A 32 -12.16 2.02 11.74
N MET A 33 -12.88 2.18 10.63
CA MET A 33 -12.42 2.87 9.43
C MET A 33 -12.02 4.32 9.72
N TYR A 34 -12.79 5.06 10.52
CA TYR A 34 -12.43 6.41 10.93
C TYR A 34 -11.14 6.45 11.75
N LEU A 35 -10.99 5.58 12.76
CA LEU A 35 -9.80 5.60 13.60
C LEU A 35 -8.53 5.16 12.84
N VAL A 36 -8.61 4.10 12.03
CA VAL A 36 -7.44 3.64 11.26
C VAL A 36 -7.04 4.68 10.21
N THR A 37 -8.02 5.32 9.54
CA THR A 37 -7.73 6.39 8.58
C THR A 37 -7.13 7.61 9.25
N GLY A 38 -7.68 8.07 10.38
CA GLY A 38 -7.14 9.22 11.11
C GLY A 38 -5.71 8.98 11.60
N THR A 39 -5.42 7.77 12.11
CA THR A 39 -4.06 7.41 12.56
C THR A 39 -3.08 7.31 11.39
N MET A 40 -3.45 6.63 10.30
CA MET A 40 -2.58 6.48 9.11
C MET A 40 -2.38 7.82 8.38
N LEU A 41 -3.43 8.64 8.25
CA LEU A 41 -3.34 9.97 7.65
C LEU A 41 -2.40 10.86 8.46
N SER A 42 -2.46 10.80 9.79
CA SER A 42 -1.50 11.50 10.66
C SER A 42 -0.05 11.06 10.43
N MET A 43 0.18 9.78 10.13
CA MET A 43 1.53 9.29 9.79
C MET A 43 2.05 9.90 8.50
N VAL A 44 1.21 10.14 7.49
CA VAL A 44 1.62 10.75 6.23
C VAL A 44 2.28 12.11 6.48
N PHE A 45 1.71 12.94 7.36
CA PHE A 45 2.25 14.26 7.70
C PHE A 45 3.54 14.20 8.55
N ILE A 46 3.84 13.07 9.19
CA ILE A 46 5.11 12.85 9.91
C ILE A 46 6.18 12.31 8.96
N THR A 47 5.83 11.40 8.06
CA THR A 47 6.77 10.66 7.21
C THR A 47 7.14 11.43 5.94
N PHE A 48 6.21 12.19 5.37
CA PHE A 48 6.39 12.90 4.11
C PHE A 48 6.37 14.43 4.32
N PRO A 49 7.54 15.04 4.62
CA PRO A 49 7.63 16.49 4.83
C PRO A 49 7.37 17.26 3.52
N THR A 50 6.72 18.42 3.62
CA THR A 50 6.41 19.29 2.47
C THR A 50 7.64 19.76 1.70
N THR A 51 8.78 19.90 2.39
CA THR A 51 10.03 20.40 1.81
C THR A 51 11.18 19.47 2.21
N GLN A 52 12.09 19.18 1.27
CA GLN A 52 13.29 18.34 1.53
C GLN A 52 14.22 18.89 2.64
N LYS A 53 14.01 20.12 3.12
CA LYS A 53 14.77 20.76 4.19
C LYS A 53 14.31 20.39 5.61
N SER A 54 13.16 19.71 5.76
CA SER A 54 12.55 19.42 7.06
C SER A 54 12.71 17.94 7.49
N LEU A 55 13.81 17.29 7.11
CA LEU A 55 14.01 15.85 7.39
C LEU A 55 14.22 15.54 8.87
N ASN A 56 14.65 16.53 9.68
CA ASN A 56 15.08 16.30 11.06
C ASN A 56 14.05 16.72 12.13
N HIS A 57 12.95 17.38 11.76
CA HIS A 57 11.89 17.74 12.71
C HIS A 57 10.54 17.88 11.98
N VAL A 58 9.45 17.57 12.69
CA VAL A 58 8.09 17.81 12.19
C VAL A 58 7.80 19.32 12.31
N PRO A 59 7.50 20.03 11.21
CA PRO A 59 7.16 21.44 11.26
C PRO A 59 5.89 21.70 12.09
N TRP A 60 5.78 22.89 12.68
CA TRP A 60 4.63 23.26 13.51
C TRP A 60 3.29 23.18 12.76
N TYR A 61 3.28 23.47 11.45
CA TYR A 61 2.07 23.38 10.63
C TYR A 61 1.61 21.93 10.44
N ASP A 62 2.54 20.97 10.40
CA ASP A 62 2.20 19.54 10.32
C ASP A 62 1.64 19.04 11.63
N ILE A 63 2.16 19.53 12.76
CA ILE A 63 1.60 19.25 14.09
C ILE A 63 0.17 19.81 14.19
N ALA A 64 -0.07 21.02 13.69
CA ALA A 64 -1.41 21.60 13.66
C ALA A 64 -2.38 20.76 12.82
N ILE A 65 -1.96 20.31 11.63
CA ILE A 65 -2.78 19.43 10.78
C ILE A 65 -3.05 18.10 11.48
N ILE A 66 -2.06 17.48 12.12
CA ILE A 66 -2.24 16.24 12.89
C ILE A 66 -3.26 16.45 14.03
N ALA A 67 -3.22 17.59 14.73
CA ALA A 67 -4.21 17.92 15.74
C ALA A 67 -5.62 18.05 15.14
N VAL A 68 -5.76 18.69 13.97
CA VAL A 68 -7.03 18.76 13.24
C VAL A 68 -7.52 17.36 12.85
N ILE A 69 -6.65 16.50 12.30
CA ILE A 69 -6.97 15.11 11.96
C ILE A 69 -7.48 14.37 13.20
N ALA A 70 -6.78 14.49 14.33
CA ALA A 70 -7.18 13.82 15.57
C ALA A 70 -8.57 14.28 16.06
N VAL A 71 -8.88 15.57 15.97
CA VAL A 71 -10.20 16.12 16.34
C VAL A 71 -11.29 15.64 15.37
N VAL A 72 -11.06 15.75 14.07
CA VAL A 72 -12.04 15.42 13.04
C VAL A 72 -12.36 13.92 13.03
N PHE A 73 -11.34 13.07 12.99
CA PHE A 73 -11.54 11.61 12.99
C PHE A 73 -11.96 11.09 14.37
N GLY A 74 -11.59 11.77 15.45
CA GLY A 74 -12.14 11.52 16.79
C GLY A 74 -13.64 11.80 16.84
N TYR A 75 -14.09 12.90 16.23
CA TYR A 75 -15.51 13.22 16.09
C TYR A 75 -16.26 12.16 15.26
N TYR A 76 -15.72 11.80 14.08
CA TYR A 76 -16.32 10.76 13.25
C TYR A 76 -16.40 9.42 13.97
N ALA A 77 -15.35 9.02 14.69
CA ALA A 77 -15.37 7.78 15.46
C ALA A 77 -16.41 7.83 16.59
N PHE A 78 -16.48 8.92 17.35
CA PHE A 78 -17.43 9.08 18.45
C PHE A 78 -18.88 9.04 17.96
N TYR A 79 -19.19 9.75 16.88
CA TYR A 79 -20.53 9.84 16.29
C TYR A 79 -20.78 8.84 15.15
N ALA A 80 -19.95 7.81 14.99
CA ALA A 80 -20.00 6.89 13.84
C ALA A 80 -21.39 6.28 13.62
N GLU A 81 -22.05 5.86 14.70
CA GLU A 81 -23.40 5.28 14.64
C GLU A 81 -24.43 6.30 14.14
N ARG A 82 -24.36 7.53 14.66
CA ARG A 82 -25.24 8.62 14.26
C ARG A 82 -25.05 9.01 12.79
N ILE A 83 -23.79 9.09 12.33
CA ILE A 83 -23.45 9.42 10.94
C ILE A 83 -24.12 8.44 9.97
N VAL A 84 -24.08 7.15 10.30
CA VAL A 84 -24.69 6.09 9.51
C VAL A 84 -26.22 6.12 9.61
N LEU A 85 -26.78 6.14 10.83
CA LEU A 85 -28.23 6.07 11.05
C LEU A 85 -28.99 7.29 10.54
N GLU A 86 -28.38 8.47 10.59
CA GLU A 86 -28.97 9.72 10.08
C GLU A 86 -28.61 9.98 8.61
N ALA A 87 -27.93 9.05 7.93
CA ALA A 87 -27.56 9.14 6.51
C ALA A 87 -26.87 10.48 6.15
N TRP A 88 -25.82 10.84 6.90
CA TRP A 88 -25.09 12.10 6.69
C TRP A 88 -24.43 12.19 5.30
N GLU A 89 -24.29 11.07 4.57
CA GLU A 89 -23.85 11.08 3.17
C GLU A 89 -24.78 11.87 2.24
N TYR A 90 -26.08 12.01 2.58
CA TYR A 90 -27.06 12.80 1.82
C TYR A 90 -27.46 14.09 2.53
N ALA A 91 -27.51 14.08 3.87
CA ALA A 91 -28.08 15.17 4.65
C ALA A 91 -27.30 15.44 5.95
N ALA A 92 -25.99 15.69 5.82
CA ALA A 92 -25.17 16.04 6.98
C ALA A 92 -25.64 17.36 7.63
N PRO A 93 -25.61 17.48 8.97
CA PRO A 93 -25.74 18.76 9.64
C PRO A 93 -24.57 19.70 9.26
N PRO A 94 -24.70 21.02 9.51
CA PRO A 94 -23.66 21.99 9.13
C PRO A 94 -22.25 21.63 9.64
N ILE A 95 -22.16 21.03 10.84
CA ILE A 95 -20.89 20.55 11.38
C ILE A 95 -20.30 19.41 10.53
N GLY A 96 -21.12 18.47 10.06
CA GLY A 96 -20.66 17.36 9.21
C GLY A 96 -20.13 17.84 7.86
N VAL A 97 -20.79 18.84 7.26
CA VAL A 97 -20.31 19.49 6.02
C VAL A 97 -18.93 20.14 6.23
N TRP A 98 -18.74 20.90 7.31
CA TRP A 98 -17.46 21.53 7.61
C TRP A 98 -16.35 20.50 7.85
N LEU A 99 -16.63 19.44 8.61
CA LEU A 99 -15.66 18.36 8.85
C LEU A 99 -15.29 17.65 7.54
N ALA A 100 -16.27 17.42 6.65
CA ALA A 100 -16.03 16.81 5.35
C ALA A 100 -15.16 17.69 4.45
N LEU A 101 -15.44 18.99 4.36
CA LEU A 101 -14.62 19.94 3.60
C LEU A 101 -13.17 19.97 4.09
N VAL A 102 -12.97 20.01 5.41
CA VAL A 102 -11.62 19.99 6.02
C VAL A 102 -10.92 18.67 5.72
N THR A 103 -11.62 17.54 5.84
CA THR A 103 -11.04 16.22 5.57
C THR A 103 -10.66 16.09 4.10
N TRP A 104 -11.51 16.55 3.18
CA TRP A 104 -11.24 16.52 1.75
C TRP A 104 -9.96 17.31 1.40
N ALA A 105 -9.80 18.52 1.95
CA ALA A 105 -8.59 19.30 1.77
C ALA A 105 -7.34 18.60 2.33
N ILE A 106 -7.43 18.00 3.52
CA ILE A 106 -6.32 17.27 4.14
C ILE A 106 -5.94 16.04 3.31
N VAL A 107 -6.92 15.29 2.81
CA VAL A 107 -6.67 14.10 1.96
C VAL A 107 -6.00 14.47 0.65
N LEU A 108 -6.41 15.58 0.02
CA LEU A 108 -5.75 16.10 -1.18
C LEU A 108 -4.28 16.46 -0.90
N GLU A 109 -4.01 17.17 0.19
CA GLU A 109 -2.64 17.52 0.59
C GLU A 109 -1.80 16.29 0.97
N ALA A 110 -2.39 15.31 1.66
CA ALA A 110 -1.74 14.04 1.96
C ALA A 110 -1.40 13.27 0.67
N GLY A 111 -2.32 13.24 -0.31
CA GLY A 111 -2.11 12.67 -1.63
C GLY A 111 -0.97 13.37 -2.39
N ARG A 112 -0.88 14.69 -2.32
CA ARG A 112 0.22 15.47 -2.90
C ARG A 112 1.58 15.14 -2.26
N ARG A 113 1.62 14.93 -0.94
CA ARG A 113 2.86 14.61 -0.22
C ARG A 113 3.34 13.19 -0.50
N ALA A 114 2.42 12.22 -0.51
CA ALA A 114 2.76 10.82 -0.73
C ALA A 114 2.99 10.49 -2.22
N GLY A 115 2.14 11.02 -3.11
CA GLY A 115 2.13 10.71 -4.55
C GLY A 115 2.72 11.81 -5.46
N GLY A 116 3.08 12.96 -4.90
CA GLY A 116 3.58 14.11 -5.66
C GLY A 116 2.49 14.89 -6.40
N TRP A 117 2.93 15.90 -7.16
CA TRP A 117 2.06 16.74 -7.99
C TRP A 117 1.20 15.98 -9.01
N PRO A 118 1.71 14.95 -9.72
CA PRO A 118 0.90 14.24 -10.70
C PRO A 118 -0.34 13.59 -10.08
N ILE A 119 -0.20 12.92 -8.94
CA ILE A 119 -1.33 12.29 -8.23
C ILE A 119 -2.29 13.36 -7.71
N PHE A 120 -1.77 14.45 -7.12
CA PHE A 120 -2.62 15.55 -6.65
C PHE A 120 -3.50 16.13 -7.75
N VAL A 121 -2.93 16.43 -8.93
CA VAL A 121 -3.68 17.02 -10.04
C VAL A 121 -4.78 16.07 -10.51
N ILE A 122 -4.46 14.79 -10.69
CA ILE A 122 -5.45 13.78 -11.12
C ILE A 122 -6.59 13.69 -10.10
N VAL A 123 -6.26 13.52 -8.82
CA VAL A 123 -7.27 13.39 -7.75
C VAL A 123 -8.09 14.67 -7.61
N LEU A 124 -7.46 15.85 -7.68
CA LEU A 124 -8.15 17.13 -7.61
C LEU A 124 -9.18 17.25 -8.74
N VAL A 125 -8.77 17.07 -10.00
CA VAL A 125 -9.66 17.22 -11.16
C VAL A 125 -10.82 16.22 -11.11
N LEU A 126 -10.54 14.95 -10.79
CA LEU A 126 -11.57 13.91 -10.71
C LEU A 126 -12.48 14.08 -9.49
N SER A 127 -11.98 14.57 -8.35
CA SER A 127 -12.82 14.84 -7.18
C SER A 127 -13.75 16.05 -7.39
N LEU A 128 -13.35 17.00 -8.24
CA LEU A 128 -14.22 18.14 -8.60
C LEU A 128 -15.26 17.77 -9.67
N TYR A 129 -15.12 16.63 -10.35
CA TYR A 129 -16.01 16.21 -11.44
C TYR A 129 -17.50 16.27 -11.11
N PRO A 130 -17.99 15.79 -9.95
CA PRO A 130 -19.41 15.88 -9.62
C PRO A 130 -19.97 17.32 -9.57
N MET A 131 -19.12 18.34 -9.44
CA MET A 131 -19.56 19.74 -9.42
C MET A 131 -19.90 20.31 -10.80
N TYR A 132 -19.33 19.75 -11.86
CA TYR A 132 -19.48 20.24 -13.23
C TYR A 132 -19.95 19.16 -14.22
N SER A 133 -20.33 18.00 -13.70
CA SER A 133 -20.85 16.86 -14.46
C SER A 133 -22.11 17.22 -15.27
N ASP A 134 -22.90 18.19 -14.83
CA ASP A 134 -24.08 18.73 -15.52
C ASP A 134 -23.76 19.44 -16.84
N ARG A 135 -22.51 19.89 -17.01
CA ARG A 135 -22.05 20.64 -18.19
C ARG A 135 -21.18 19.82 -19.13
N MET A 136 -20.99 18.53 -18.85
CA MET A 136 -20.17 17.64 -19.66
C MET A 136 -20.95 17.08 -20.86
N PRO A 137 -20.27 16.65 -21.94
CA PRO A 137 -20.91 16.00 -23.09
C PRO A 137 -21.71 14.75 -22.65
N ASP A 138 -22.76 14.37 -23.38
CA ASP A 138 -23.73 13.32 -23.00
C ASP A 138 -23.14 12.03 -22.41
N VAL A 139 -21.99 11.58 -22.90
CA VAL A 139 -21.32 10.35 -22.41
C VAL A 139 -20.77 10.50 -20.99
N LEU A 140 -20.43 11.72 -20.59
CA LEU A 140 -19.88 12.12 -19.30
C LEU A 140 -20.84 13.03 -18.52
N ALA A 141 -22.08 13.22 -19.00
CA ALA A 141 -23.05 14.05 -18.33
C ALA A 141 -23.55 13.34 -17.06
N GLY A 142 -23.72 14.09 -15.98
CA GLY A 142 -24.21 13.60 -14.70
C GLY A 142 -25.05 14.63 -13.96
N ILE A 143 -25.42 14.30 -12.72
CA ILE A 143 -26.10 15.25 -11.85
C ILE A 143 -25.03 16.14 -11.20
N GLY A 144 -25.11 17.45 -11.48
CA GLY A 144 -24.25 18.45 -10.86
C GLY A 144 -24.60 18.63 -9.37
N MET A 145 -23.58 18.61 -8.51
CA MET A 145 -23.74 18.71 -7.06
C MET A 145 -22.96 19.92 -6.51
N PRO A 146 -23.51 20.70 -5.56
CA PRO A 146 -22.77 21.79 -4.93
C PRO A 146 -21.60 21.23 -4.10
N VAL A 147 -20.57 22.06 -3.89
CA VAL A 147 -19.30 21.68 -3.21
C VAL A 147 -19.54 20.98 -1.87
N GLN A 148 -20.53 21.43 -1.10
CA GLN A 148 -20.91 20.86 0.18
C GLN A 148 -21.40 19.41 0.07
N ASP A 149 -22.21 19.11 -0.94
CA ASP A 149 -22.75 17.76 -1.16
C ASP A 149 -21.67 16.82 -1.70
N VAL A 150 -20.78 17.36 -2.55
CA VAL A 150 -19.59 16.64 -3.03
C VAL A 150 -18.64 16.29 -1.88
N ALA A 151 -18.44 17.20 -0.93
CA ALA A 151 -17.59 16.95 0.22
C ALA A 151 -18.15 15.84 1.12
N ILE A 152 -19.45 15.89 1.47
CA ILE A 152 -20.08 14.85 2.29
C ILE A 152 -20.13 13.51 1.55
N PHE A 153 -20.38 13.50 0.24
CA PHE A 153 -20.30 12.29 -0.57
C PHE A 153 -18.89 11.67 -0.53
N HIS A 154 -17.86 12.49 -0.71
CA HIS A 154 -16.48 11.99 -0.74
C HIS A 154 -15.99 11.43 0.59
N ILE A 155 -16.41 12.02 1.71
CA ILE A 155 -15.86 11.74 3.04
C ILE A 155 -16.79 10.88 3.89
N LEU A 156 -18.10 11.11 3.84
CA LEU A 156 -19.08 10.39 4.65
C LEU A 156 -19.76 9.26 3.87
N GLY A 157 -19.68 9.28 2.54
CA GLY A 157 -20.17 8.21 1.68
C GLY A 157 -19.26 6.98 1.67
N ALA A 158 -19.87 5.83 1.39
CA ALA A 158 -19.17 4.54 1.33
C ALA A 158 -18.37 4.32 0.04
N GLU A 159 -18.57 5.13 -0.99
CA GLU A 159 -18.07 4.86 -2.35
C GLU A 159 -16.76 5.59 -2.70
N SER A 160 -16.36 6.57 -1.89
CA SER A 160 -15.22 7.43 -2.20
C SER A 160 -14.02 7.18 -1.28
N LEU A 161 -13.80 7.99 -0.23
CA LEU A 161 -12.63 7.85 0.63
C LEU A 161 -12.60 6.49 1.33
N PHE A 162 -13.77 6.03 1.77
CA PHE A 162 -13.97 4.74 2.44
C PHE A 162 -14.45 3.64 1.48
N GLY A 163 -14.22 3.81 0.18
CA GLY A 163 -14.55 2.85 -0.86
C GLY A 163 -13.78 1.54 -0.78
N ILE A 164 -14.02 0.69 -1.79
CA ILE A 164 -13.45 -0.66 -1.92
C ILE A 164 -11.93 -0.69 -1.64
N PRO A 165 -11.09 0.22 -2.17
CA PRO A 165 -9.65 0.15 -1.92
C PRO A 165 -9.27 0.38 -0.46
N MET A 166 -9.94 1.31 0.22
CA MET A 166 -9.68 1.60 1.63
C MET A 166 -10.15 0.46 2.52
N GLN A 167 -11.31 -0.13 2.21
CA GLN A 167 -11.83 -1.30 2.92
C GLN A 167 -10.90 -2.50 2.76
N ALA A 168 -10.50 -2.82 1.52
CA ALA A 168 -9.55 -3.88 1.23
C ALA A 168 -8.23 -3.68 1.98
N PHE A 169 -7.73 -2.43 2.03
CA PHE A 169 -6.52 -2.09 2.76
C PHE A 169 -6.67 -2.33 4.27
N ALA A 170 -7.70 -1.75 4.88
CA ALA A 170 -7.89 -1.79 6.33
C ALA A 170 -8.32 -3.16 6.86
N GLN A 171 -9.03 -3.97 6.07
CA GLN A 171 -9.53 -5.28 6.50
C GLN A 171 -8.60 -6.44 6.15
N LEU A 172 -7.89 -6.37 5.03
CA LEU A 172 -7.07 -7.48 4.54
C LEU A 172 -5.58 -7.11 4.51
N VAL A 173 -5.21 -6.07 3.75
CA VAL A 173 -3.80 -5.75 3.47
C VAL A 173 -3.01 -5.48 4.75
N PHE A 174 -3.60 -4.73 5.69
CA PHE A 174 -2.90 -4.31 6.90
C PHE A 174 -2.43 -5.51 7.74
N GLY A 175 -3.25 -6.56 7.86
CA GLY A 175 -2.89 -7.78 8.59
C GLY A 175 -1.71 -8.51 7.94
N PHE A 176 -1.72 -8.64 6.62
CA PHE A 176 -0.59 -9.21 5.87
C PHE A 176 0.67 -8.36 5.99
N LEU A 177 0.55 -7.03 5.95
CA LEU A 177 1.69 -6.13 6.12
C LEU A 177 2.32 -6.29 7.51
N LEU A 178 1.50 -6.39 8.57
CA LEU A 178 1.99 -6.62 9.93
C LEU A 178 2.77 -7.94 10.03
N PHE A 179 2.23 -9.01 9.43
CA PHE A 179 2.92 -10.31 9.35
C PHE A 179 4.23 -10.21 8.56
N GLY A 180 4.22 -9.57 7.39
CA GLY A 180 5.40 -9.39 6.55
C GLY A 180 6.52 -8.64 7.27
N VAL A 181 6.17 -7.56 7.98
CA VAL A 181 7.12 -6.79 8.80
C VAL A 181 7.67 -7.66 9.95
N ALA A 182 6.80 -8.36 10.69
CA ALA A 182 7.24 -9.25 11.76
C ALA A 182 8.21 -10.33 11.25
N LEU A 183 7.90 -10.95 10.12
CA LEU A 183 8.75 -11.96 9.47
C LEU A 183 10.10 -11.38 8.99
N GLN A 184 10.12 -10.13 8.52
CA GLN A 184 11.36 -9.45 8.16
C GLN A 184 12.24 -9.20 9.38
N PHE A 185 11.67 -8.76 10.50
CA PHE A 185 12.38 -8.50 11.75
C PHE A 185 12.87 -9.77 12.47
N THR A 186 12.17 -10.89 12.34
CA THR A 186 12.61 -12.18 12.93
C THR A 186 13.71 -12.87 12.11
N GLY A 187 14.17 -12.27 11.01
CA GLY A 187 15.29 -12.78 10.20
C GLY A 187 14.87 -13.52 8.92
N GLY A 188 13.58 -13.47 8.55
CA GLY A 188 13.08 -14.09 7.32
C GLY A 188 13.76 -13.55 6.04
N GLY A 189 14.05 -12.24 6.00
CA GLY A 189 14.75 -11.61 4.87
C GLY A 189 16.13 -12.26 4.58
N PRO A 190 17.08 -12.19 5.52
CA PRO A 190 18.38 -12.87 5.39
C PRO A 190 18.25 -14.37 5.14
N PHE A 191 17.31 -15.05 5.82
CA PHE A 191 17.07 -16.48 5.63
C PHE A 191 16.78 -16.82 4.16
N PHE A 192 15.83 -16.14 3.51
CA PHE A 192 15.48 -16.44 2.12
C PHE A 192 16.60 -16.11 1.14
N ILE A 193 17.37 -15.04 1.40
CA ILE A 193 18.54 -14.70 0.59
C ILE A 193 19.60 -15.80 0.70
N HIS A 194 19.97 -16.22 1.91
CA HIS A 194 20.95 -17.29 2.13
C HIS A 194 20.48 -18.63 1.58
N PHE A 195 19.19 -18.95 1.73
CA PHE A 195 18.57 -20.13 1.14
C PHE A 195 18.69 -20.12 -0.39
N ALA A 196 18.39 -18.99 -1.03
CA ALA A 196 18.54 -18.84 -2.48
C ALA A 196 20.01 -19.01 -2.92
N PHE A 197 20.96 -18.38 -2.20
CA PHE A 197 22.40 -18.52 -2.48
C PHE A 197 22.86 -19.98 -2.34
N ALA A 198 22.40 -20.71 -1.33
CA ALA A 198 22.75 -22.10 -1.11
C ALA A 198 22.25 -23.02 -2.25
N LEU A 199 21.06 -22.73 -2.80
CA LEU A 199 20.47 -23.54 -3.87
C LEU A 199 21.01 -23.22 -5.27
N LEU A 200 21.26 -21.94 -5.56
CA LEU A 200 21.44 -21.44 -6.92
C LEU A 200 22.77 -20.73 -7.16
N GLY A 201 23.48 -20.31 -6.10
CA GLY A 201 24.67 -19.46 -6.20
C GLY A 201 25.82 -20.09 -6.98
N HIS A 202 25.94 -21.42 -6.91
CA HIS A 202 26.97 -22.20 -7.61
C HIS A 202 26.63 -22.53 -9.07
N LEU A 203 25.41 -22.24 -9.54
CA LEU A 203 25.02 -22.46 -10.94
C LEU A 203 25.61 -21.36 -11.83
N ARG A 204 25.70 -21.60 -13.14
CA ARG A 204 26.04 -20.53 -14.10
C ARG A 204 25.09 -19.35 -13.96
N GLY A 205 25.63 -18.14 -13.90
CA GLY A 205 24.86 -16.93 -13.59
C GLY A 205 24.17 -16.98 -12.21
N GLY A 206 24.70 -17.78 -11.28
CA GLY A 206 24.10 -18.10 -9.99
C GLY A 206 23.61 -16.88 -9.20
N PRO A 207 24.46 -15.87 -8.93
CA PRO A 207 24.05 -14.60 -8.30
C PRO A 207 22.80 -13.94 -8.89
N ALA A 208 22.62 -14.01 -10.22
CA ALA A 208 21.47 -13.42 -10.89
C ALA A 208 20.21 -14.29 -10.74
N LYS A 209 20.35 -15.62 -10.74
CA LYS A 209 19.26 -16.55 -10.41
C LYS A 209 18.85 -16.47 -8.94
N VAL A 210 19.83 -16.28 -8.06
CA VAL A 210 19.61 -16.00 -6.64
C VAL A 210 18.78 -14.73 -6.50
N ALA A 211 19.16 -13.64 -7.20
CA ALA A 211 18.40 -12.39 -7.19
C ALA A 211 16.93 -12.59 -7.59
N ILE A 212 16.67 -13.34 -8.67
CA ILE A 212 15.32 -13.68 -9.12
C ILE A 212 14.55 -14.45 -8.04
N PHE A 213 15.14 -15.53 -7.53
CA PHE A 213 14.48 -16.43 -6.59
C PHE A 213 14.24 -15.78 -5.23
N SER A 214 15.25 -15.11 -4.67
CA SER A 214 15.13 -14.38 -3.41
C SER A 214 14.16 -13.21 -3.53
N SER A 215 14.14 -12.48 -4.66
CA SER A 215 13.16 -11.41 -4.90
C SER A 215 11.73 -11.94 -5.00
N GLY A 216 11.53 -13.16 -5.54
CA GLY A 216 10.21 -13.80 -5.52
C GLY A 216 9.74 -14.10 -4.10
N LEU A 217 10.61 -14.70 -3.28
CA LEU A 217 10.32 -15.01 -1.87
C LEU A 217 10.20 -13.77 -0.98
N MET A 218 10.99 -12.73 -1.24
CA MET A 218 10.90 -11.47 -0.51
C MET A 218 9.74 -10.60 -0.98
N GLY A 219 9.45 -10.63 -2.27
CA GLY A 219 8.31 -9.95 -2.88
C GLY A 219 6.99 -10.50 -2.37
N SER A 220 6.90 -11.82 -2.18
CA SER A 220 5.72 -12.46 -1.60
C SER A 220 5.40 -12.04 -0.17
N MET A 221 6.37 -11.49 0.56
CA MET A 221 6.19 -10.93 1.90
C MET A 221 5.95 -9.43 1.89
N SER A 222 6.71 -8.69 1.08
CA SER A 222 6.74 -7.22 1.13
C SER A 222 5.67 -6.57 0.25
N GLY A 223 5.19 -7.27 -0.79
CA GLY A 223 4.15 -6.80 -1.71
C GLY A 223 4.54 -5.57 -2.56
N GLY A 224 5.78 -5.07 -2.43
CA GLY A 224 6.22 -3.79 -2.97
C GLY A 224 7.59 -3.87 -3.65
N PRO A 225 7.73 -3.46 -4.93
CA PRO A 225 9.00 -3.53 -5.65
C PRO A 225 10.11 -2.71 -5.00
N VAL A 226 9.78 -1.53 -4.47
CA VAL A 226 10.75 -0.61 -3.85
C VAL A 226 11.38 -1.24 -2.61
N THR A 227 10.56 -1.79 -1.72
CA THR A 227 11.02 -2.48 -0.50
C THR A 227 11.88 -3.70 -0.84
N ASN A 228 11.50 -4.43 -1.89
CA ASN A 228 12.25 -5.59 -2.37
C ASN A 228 13.65 -5.18 -2.83
N VAL A 229 13.76 -4.22 -3.77
CA VAL A 229 15.05 -3.69 -4.26
C VAL A 229 15.92 -3.17 -3.11
N LEU A 230 15.32 -2.46 -2.14
CA LEU A 230 16.06 -1.95 -0.99
C LEU A 230 16.63 -3.04 -0.08
N THR A 231 16.05 -4.24 -0.10
CA THR A 231 16.49 -5.35 0.76
C THR A 231 17.38 -6.35 0.03
N THR A 232 17.01 -6.78 -1.18
CA THR A 232 17.78 -7.75 -1.98
C THR A 232 18.91 -7.10 -2.77
N GLY A 233 18.67 -5.90 -3.32
CA GLY A 233 19.59 -5.18 -4.19
C GLY A 233 21.00 -4.96 -3.64
N PRO A 234 21.18 -4.53 -2.37
CA PRO A 234 22.50 -4.33 -1.77
C PRO A 234 23.38 -5.59 -1.75
N LEU A 235 22.77 -6.79 -1.79
CA LEU A 235 23.47 -8.07 -1.80
C LEU A 235 23.55 -8.65 -3.22
N SER A 236 22.47 -8.60 -3.99
CA SER A 236 22.38 -9.22 -5.31
C SER A 236 23.19 -8.47 -6.38
N ILE A 237 23.13 -7.14 -6.41
CA ILE A 237 23.78 -6.33 -7.45
C ILE A 237 25.31 -6.48 -7.39
N PRO A 238 25.98 -6.31 -6.23
CA PRO A 238 27.43 -6.52 -6.16
C PRO A 238 27.83 -7.97 -6.46
N ALA A 239 27.02 -8.96 -6.04
CA ALA A 239 27.29 -10.36 -6.32
C ALA A 239 27.25 -10.68 -7.82
N MET A 240 26.27 -10.13 -8.56
CA MET A 240 26.20 -10.23 -10.02
C MET A 240 27.41 -9.56 -10.69
N GLN A 241 27.82 -8.38 -10.22
CA GLN A 241 28.97 -7.66 -10.79
C GLN A 241 30.28 -8.44 -10.64
N ARG A 242 30.49 -9.13 -9.50
CA ARG A 242 31.70 -9.94 -9.25
C ARG A 242 31.91 -11.07 -10.25
N ILE A 243 30.83 -11.62 -10.81
CA ILE A 243 30.89 -12.71 -11.79
C ILE A 243 30.82 -12.23 -13.24
N GLY A 244 30.87 -10.91 -13.48
CA GLY A 244 30.99 -10.33 -14.83
C GLY A 244 29.73 -9.70 -15.42
N PHE A 245 28.62 -9.57 -14.67
CA PHE A 245 27.48 -8.77 -15.15
C PHE A 245 27.82 -7.28 -15.17
N SER A 246 27.38 -6.57 -16.22
CA SER A 246 27.50 -5.11 -16.27
C SER A 246 26.61 -4.46 -15.21
N ARG A 247 27.01 -3.29 -14.69
CA ARG A 247 26.25 -2.58 -13.64
C ARG A 247 24.79 -2.33 -14.04
N HIS A 248 24.57 -1.90 -15.28
CA HIS A 248 23.24 -1.61 -15.81
C HIS A 248 22.39 -2.87 -15.94
N TYR A 249 22.98 -3.99 -16.39
CA TYR A 249 22.24 -5.24 -16.52
C TYR A 249 21.89 -5.83 -15.15
N ALA A 250 22.82 -5.81 -14.20
CA ALA A 250 22.57 -6.26 -12.83
C ALA A 250 21.44 -5.45 -12.16
N ALA A 251 21.43 -4.12 -12.33
CA ALA A 251 20.34 -3.27 -11.84
C ALA A 251 19.01 -3.57 -12.54
N GLY A 252 19.02 -3.81 -13.86
CA GLY A 252 17.81 -4.17 -14.62
C GLY A 252 17.22 -5.53 -14.20
N VAL A 253 18.09 -6.52 -13.94
CA VAL A 253 17.68 -7.84 -13.40
C VAL A 253 17.02 -7.66 -12.04
N GLU A 254 17.66 -6.93 -11.13
CA GLU A 254 17.14 -6.70 -9.78
C GLU A 254 15.79 -5.96 -9.81
N ALA A 255 15.69 -4.91 -10.62
CA ALA A 255 14.46 -4.14 -10.78
C ALA A 255 13.33 -5.03 -11.33
N SER A 256 13.60 -5.83 -12.36
CA SER A 256 12.61 -6.72 -12.97
C SER A 256 12.17 -7.82 -12.00
N ALA A 257 13.13 -8.51 -11.36
CA ALA A 257 12.84 -9.53 -10.36
C ALA A 257 12.00 -8.98 -9.21
N SER A 258 12.32 -7.76 -8.75
CA SER A 258 11.58 -7.08 -7.70
C SER A 258 10.17 -6.67 -8.12
N THR A 259 9.97 -6.25 -9.36
CA THR A 259 8.62 -5.98 -9.91
C THR A 259 7.75 -7.23 -9.88
N GLY A 260 8.29 -8.40 -10.20
CA GLY A 260 7.57 -9.68 -10.11
C GLY A 260 7.03 -10.01 -8.71
N GLY A 261 7.61 -9.42 -7.66
CA GLY A 261 7.17 -9.61 -6.28
C GLY A 261 5.71 -9.24 -6.03
N VAL A 262 5.15 -8.29 -6.80
CA VAL A 262 3.74 -7.88 -6.66
C VAL A 262 2.76 -8.96 -7.14
N LEU A 263 3.23 -9.91 -7.94
CA LEU A 263 2.42 -11.03 -8.43
C LEU A 263 2.48 -12.21 -7.46
N MET A 264 3.62 -12.42 -6.81
CA MET A 264 3.89 -13.62 -6.03
C MET A 264 3.04 -13.69 -4.74
N PRO A 265 2.21 -14.73 -4.57
CA PRO A 265 1.51 -14.99 -3.30
C PRO A 265 2.49 -15.32 -2.15
N PRO A 266 2.16 -15.07 -0.86
CA PRO A 266 0.81 -14.85 -0.35
C PRO A 266 0.41 -13.40 -0.05
N ILE A 267 1.32 -12.41 -0.06
CA ILE A 267 0.92 -11.02 0.22
C ILE A 267 0.60 -10.27 -1.08
N MET A 268 1.37 -10.49 -2.16
CA MET A 268 1.15 -9.82 -3.45
C MET A 268 1.11 -8.28 -3.33
N GLY A 269 0.88 -7.59 -4.45
CA GLY A 269 0.65 -6.14 -4.45
C GLY A 269 -0.76 -5.77 -4.01
N ALA A 270 -0.94 -4.51 -3.55
CA ALA A 270 -2.23 -3.96 -3.11
C ALA A 270 -3.37 -4.18 -4.13
N THR A 271 -3.05 -4.21 -5.43
CA THR A 271 -4.00 -4.46 -6.52
C THR A 271 -4.72 -5.81 -6.39
N ALA A 272 -4.07 -6.85 -5.87
CA ALA A 272 -4.68 -8.17 -5.70
C ALA A 272 -5.82 -8.15 -4.67
N PHE A 273 -5.66 -7.36 -3.60
CA PHE A 273 -6.69 -7.17 -2.59
C PHE A 273 -7.87 -6.36 -3.11
N VAL A 274 -7.59 -5.28 -3.85
CA VAL A 274 -8.64 -4.51 -4.52
C VAL A 274 -9.42 -5.39 -5.50
N MET A 275 -8.72 -6.25 -6.25
CA MET A 275 -9.35 -7.21 -7.15
C MET A 275 -10.24 -8.21 -6.41
N ALA A 276 -9.79 -8.77 -5.29
CA ALA A 276 -10.59 -9.69 -4.46
C ALA A 276 -11.87 -9.02 -3.95
N SER A 277 -11.76 -7.79 -3.45
CA SER A 277 -12.91 -7.02 -2.96
C SER A 277 -13.85 -6.60 -4.08
N PHE A 278 -13.33 -6.18 -5.24
CA PHE A 278 -14.15 -5.79 -6.39
C PHE A 278 -14.91 -6.98 -7.01
N LEU A 279 -14.25 -8.13 -7.12
CA LEU A 279 -14.87 -9.37 -7.62
C LEU A 279 -15.77 -10.04 -6.58
N ASN A 280 -15.76 -9.56 -5.33
CA ASN A 280 -16.46 -10.15 -4.19
C ASN A 280 -16.14 -11.65 -4.01
N VAL A 281 -14.85 -12.00 -4.12
CA VAL A 281 -14.34 -13.36 -3.92
C VAL A 281 -13.29 -13.36 -2.81
N SER A 282 -13.01 -14.55 -2.26
CA SER A 282 -11.94 -14.70 -1.28
C SER A 282 -10.59 -14.31 -1.89
N TYR A 283 -9.78 -13.59 -1.11
CA TYR A 283 -8.39 -13.27 -1.46
C TYR A 283 -7.59 -14.53 -1.83
N VAL A 284 -7.85 -15.66 -1.15
CA VAL A 284 -7.18 -16.93 -1.41
C VAL A 284 -7.44 -17.40 -2.84
N THR A 285 -8.65 -17.16 -3.38
CA THR A 285 -8.99 -17.51 -4.77
C THR A 285 -8.11 -16.72 -5.75
N VAL A 286 -7.93 -15.42 -5.51
CA VAL A 286 -7.07 -14.55 -6.33
C VAL A 286 -5.60 -14.98 -6.19
N ALA A 287 -5.15 -15.27 -4.97
CA ALA A 287 -3.78 -15.72 -4.69
C ALA A 287 -3.45 -17.05 -5.40
N VAL A 288 -4.35 -18.02 -5.34
CA VAL A 288 -4.18 -19.31 -6.03
C VAL A 288 -4.14 -19.11 -7.55
N ALA A 289 -5.04 -18.28 -8.09
CA ALA A 289 -5.04 -17.96 -9.52
C ALA A 289 -3.73 -17.27 -9.96
N ALA A 290 -3.12 -16.47 -9.09
CA ALA A 290 -1.88 -15.74 -9.36
C ALA A 290 -0.61 -16.61 -9.30
N ILE A 291 -0.67 -17.85 -8.82
CA ILE A 291 0.49 -18.76 -8.79
C ILE A 291 1.01 -19.01 -10.21
N VAL A 292 0.11 -19.31 -11.15
CA VAL A 292 0.47 -19.62 -12.54
C VAL A 292 1.21 -18.45 -13.21
N PRO A 293 0.65 -17.21 -13.28
CA PRO A 293 1.35 -16.10 -13.90
C PRO A 293 2.63 -15.72 -13.15
N SER A 294 2.68 -15.86 -11.82
CA SER A 294 3.90 -15.61 -11.04
C SER A 294 5.01 -16.58 -11.42
N VAL A 295 4.72 -17.88 -11.44
CA VAL A 295 5.70 -18.91 -11.82
C VAL A 295 6.19 -18.68 -13.25
N LEU A 296 5.30 -18.37 -14.19
CA LEU A 296 5.69 -18.07 -15.58
C LEU A 296 6.58 -16.82 -15.67
N TYR A 297 6.27 -15.77 -14.90
CA TYR A 297 7.08 -14.56 -14.86
C TYR A 297 8.51 -14.84 -14.37
N PHE A 298 8.64 -15.49 -13.21
CA PHE A 298 9.94 -15.82 -12.63
C PHE A 298 10.70 -16.86 -13.45
N PHE A 299 10.00 -17.82 -14.07
CA PHE A 299 10.58 -18.78 -15.00
C PHE A 299 11.14 -18.09 -16.26
N GLY A 300 10.38 -17.15 -16.84
CA GLY A 300 10.83 -16.37 -17.99
C GLY A 300 12.09 -15.58 -17.68
N LEU A 301 12.14 -14.89 -16.53
CA LEU A 301 13.34 -14.21 -16.06
C LEU A 301 14.51 -15.18 -15.86
N PHE A 302 14.25 -16.34 -15.24
CA PHE A 302 15.27 -17.33 -14.96
C PHE A 302 15.90 -17.89 -16.24
N MET A 303 15.07 -18.24 -17.24
CA MET A 303 15.52 -18.73 -18.55
C MET A 303 16.31 -17.66 -19.31
N GLN A 304 15.86 -16.40 -19.29
CA GLN A 304 16.56 -15.28 -19.91
C GLN A 304 17.96 -15.11 -19.32
N ILE A 305 18.09 -15.21 -17.99
CA ILE A 305 19.39 -15.09 -17.31
C ILE A 305 20.28 -16.30 -17.58
N ASP A 306 19.74 -17.52 -17.61
CA ASP A 306 20.54 -18.71 -17.96
C ASP A 306 21.10 -18.61 -19.39
N ALA A 307 20.26 -18.21 -20.35
CA ALA A 307 20.67 -18.00 -21.74
C ALA A 307 21.72 -16.88 -21.86
N TYR A 308 21.54 -15.76 -21.15
CA TYR A 308 22.50 -14.67 -21.12
C TYR A 308 23.84 -15.09 -20.51
N ALA A 309 23.82 -15.82 -19.39
CA ALA A 309 25.02 -16.33 -18.73
C ALA A 309 25.77 -17.33 -19.62
N ALA A 310 25.05 -18.22 -20.30
CA ALA A 310 25.63 -19.16 -21.26
C ALA A 310 26.30 -18.44 -22.45
N ARG A 311 25.63 -17.43 -23.02
CA ARG A 311 26.17 -16.64 -24.13
C ARG A 311 27.44 -15.88 -23.75
N ASN A 312 27.50 -15.36 -22.53
CA ASN A 312 28.63 -14.56 -22.04
C ASN A 312 29.65 -15.37 -21.23
N LYS A 313 29.52 -16.71 -21.18
CA LYS A 313 30.41 -17.62 -20.44
C LYS A 313 30.60 -17.24 -18.97
N LEU A 314 29.53 -16.77 -18.32
CA LEU A 314 29.56 -16.38 -16.91
C LEU A 314 29.43 -17.62 -16.02
N GLU A 315 30.36 -17.74 -15.07
CA GLU A 315 30.40 -18.85 -14.11
C GLU A 315 29.59 -18.53 -12.84
N GLY A 316 29.38 -19.56 -12.03
CA GLY A 316 28.78 -19.43 -10.70
C GLY A 316 29.80 -18.98 -9.66
N LEU A 317 29.34 -18.71 -8.45
CA LEU A 317 30.25 -18.50 -7.33
C LEU A 317 30.94 -19.82 -6.95
N PRO A 318 32.23 -19.81 -6.58
CA PRO A 318 32.89 -20.97 -6.01
C PRO A 318 32.17 -21.40 -4.72
N ARG A 319 32.10 -22.71 -4.49
CA ARG A 319 31.49 -23.31 -3.28
C ARG A 319 32.29 -23.01 -2.03
#